data_AF-A0A353U1T4-F1
#
_entry.id   AF-A0A353U1T4-F1
#
_cell.length_a   1.000
_cell.length_b   1.000
_cell.length_c   1.000
_cell.angle_alpha   90.00
_cell.angle_beta   90.00
_cell.angle_gamma   90.00
#
_symmetry.space_group_name_H-M   'P 1'
#
loop_
_entity.id
_entity.type
_entity.pdbx_description
1 polymer ?
#
loop_
_entity_poly.entity_id
_entity_poly.type
_entity_poly.pdbx_seq_one_letter_code
_entity_poly.pdbx_strand_id
1 'polypeptide(L)'
;TQFHPVSDELIHIDFLQVFEDVPIVVELPVKLEGLAEGVKAGGKLALEQRKLRVKGLIKDLPDQLIVNISKLALGKTIQVGDLQYPNLELLNAKHSVVSSVKLTRAARAAQQKED
;
A
#
# COMPACT_ATOMS: atom_id res chain seq x y z
N THR A 1 -19.12 -2.19 6.79
CA THR A 1 -20.41 -1.64 6.34
C THR A 1 -20.91 -2.45 5.17
N GLN A 2 -22.22 -2.59 5.07
CA GLN A 2 -22.86 -3.32 3.98
C GLN A 2 -23.71 -2.35 3.17
N PHE A 3 -23.52 -2.36 1.86
CA PHE A 3 -24.29 -1.58 0.89
C PHE A 3 -25.13 -2.51 0.03
N HIS A 4 -26.27 -2.03 -0.44
CA HIS A 4 -27.09 -2.72 -1.42
C HIS A 4 -26.32 -2.82 -2.75
N PRO A 5 -26.20 -4.01 -3.35
CA PRO A 5 -25.30 -4.25 -4.49
C PRO A 5 -25.68 -3.54 -5.81
N VAL A 6 -26.75 -2.74 -5.82
CA VAL A 6 -27.29 -2.09 -7.03
C VAL A 6 -27.61 -0.62 -6.79
N SER A 7 -28.33 -0.29 -5.70
CA SER A 7 -28.69 1.09 -5.36
C SER A 7 -27.60 1.84 -4.59
N ASP A 8 -26.52 1.18 -4.15
CA ASP A 8 -25.50 1.72 -3.24
C ASP A 8 -26.09 2.30 -1.93
N GLU A 9 -27.32 1.90 -1.57
CA GLU A 9 -27.96 2.29 -0.31
C GLU A 9 -27.33 1.56 0.87
N LEU A 10 -27.20 2.25 2.00
CA LEU A 10 -26.65 1.69 3.23
C LEU A 10 -27.65 0.70 3.88
N ILE A 11 -27.24 -0.55 4.07
CA ILE A 11 -28.05 -1.60 4.72
C ILE A 11 -27.65 -1.77 6.19
N HIS A 12 -26.34 -1.76 6.49
CA HIS A 12 -25.82 -2.09 7.81
C HIS A 12 -24.51 -1.37 8.15
N ILE A 13 -24.40 -0.92 9.41
CA ILE A 13 -23.18 -0.37 10.00
C ILE A 13 -22.87 -1.12 11.30
N ASP A 14 -21.61 -1.55 11.39
CA ASP A 14 -21.02 -2.08 12.61
C ASP A 14 -20.16 -1.01 13.27
N PHE A 15 -20.32 -0.86 14.59
CA PHE A 15 -19.43 -0.03 15.41
C PHE A 15 -18.57 -0.93 16.30
N LEU A 16 -17.27 -0.65 16.31
CA LEU A 16 -16.34 -1.28 17.24
C LEU A 16 -16.09 -0.30 18.38
N GLN A 17 -16.42 -0.70 19.61
CA GLN A 17 -16.00 0.05 20.80
C GLN A 17 -14.48 -0.10 20.98
N VAL A 18 -13.78 1.02 21.12
CA VAL A 18 -12.34 1.07 21.31
C VAL A 18 -12.00 1.56 22.73
N PHE A 19 -10.92 1.03 23.29
CA PHE A 19 -10.34 1.47 24.56
C PHE A 19 -8.95 2.04 24.30
N GLU A 20 -8.55 3.08 25.04
CA GLU A 20 -7.28 3.78 24.78
C GLU A 20 -6.04 2.90 24.98
N ASP A 21 -6.12 1.93 25.90
CA ASP A 21 -4.99 1.09 26.30
C ASP A 21 -4.96 -0.27 25.60
N VAL A 22 -5.94 -0.56 24.74
CA VAL A 22 -6.07 -1.85 24.06
C VAL A 22 -5.66 -1.70 22.60
N PRO A 23 -4.62 -2.42 22.14
CA PRO A 23 -4.23 -2.38 20.74
C PRO A 23 -5.30 -3.03 19.86
N ILE A 24 -5.67 -2.35 18.78
CA ILE A 24 -6.67 -2.82 17.83
C ILE A 24 -6.02 -3.17 16.50
N VAL A 25 -6.68 -4.04 15.74
CA VAL A 25 -6.27 -4.41 14.38
C VAL A 25 -7.17 -3.70 13.38
N VAL A 26 -6.59 -2.86 12.54
CA VAL A 26 -7.31 -2.04 11.55
C VAL A 26 -6.68 -2.20 10.18
N GLU A 27 -7.50 -2.11 9.13
CA GLU A 27 -7.02 -2.00 7.75
C GLU A 27 -6.87 -0.53 7.37
N LEU A 28 -5.62 -0.09 7.21
CA LEU A 28 -5.31 1.28 6.78
C LEU A 28 -4.99 1.33 5.28
N PRO A 29 -5.47 2.36 4.57
CA PRO A 29 -5.13 2.56 3.17
C PRO A 29 -3.67 2.95 2.97
N VAL A 30 -3.09 2.51 1.87
CA VAL A 30 -1.71 2.84 1.48
C VAL A 30 -1.72 4.03 0.53
N LYS A 31 -0.90 5.05 0.83
CA LYS A 31 -0.65 6.20 -0.03
C LYS A 31 0.81 6.19 -0.49
N LEU A 32 0.99 6.28 -1.81
CA LEU A 32 2.31 6.37 -2.41
C LEU A 32 2.75 7.83 -2.48
N GLU A 33 3.98 8.10 -2.05
CA GLU A 33 4.57 9.44 -2.09
C GLU A 33 5.86 9.44 -2.91
N GLY A 34 6.01 10.47 -3.75
CA GLY A 34 7.14 10.66 -4.64
C GLY A 34 6.91 10.13 -6.06
N LEU A 35 7.91 10.32 -6.91
CA LEU A 35 7.90 9.87 -8.31
C LEU A 35 9.00 8.85 -8.51
N ALA A 36 8.60 7.60 -8.75
CA ALA A 36 9.52 6.49 -8.95
C ALA A 36 10.41 6.68 -10.18
N GLU A 37 11.71 6.44 -10.03
CA GLU A 37 12.68 6.42 -11.14
C GLU A 37 12.26 5.46 -12.26
N GLY A 38 11.74 4.29 -11.90
CA GLY A 38 11.24 3.32 -12.87
C GLY A 38 10.05 3.84 -13.69
N VAL A 39 9.24 4.76 -13.14
CA VAL A 39 8.16 5.40 -13.90
C VAL A 39 8.73 6.41 -14.89
N LYS A 40 9.76 7.17 -14.49
CA LYS A 40 10.48 8.09 -15.40
C LYS A 40 11.13 7.34 -16.56
N ALA A 41 11.61 6.11 -16.32
CA ALA A 41 12.15 5.21 -17.34
C ALA A 41 11.09 4.51 -18.21
N GLY A 42 9.81 4.90 -18.12
CA GLY A 42 8.72 4.35 -18.94
C GLY A 42 8.05 3.10 -18.37
N GLY A 43 8.32 2.76 -17.12
CA GLY A 43 7.62 1.71 -16.38
C GLY A 43 6.22 2.14 -15.90
N LYS A 44 5.35 1.17 -15.63
CA LYS A 44 4.01 1.41 -15.09
C LYS A 44 3.98 1.07 -13.60
N LEU A 45 3.64 2.06 -12.77
CA LEU A 45 3.42 1.86 -11.34
C LEU A 45 2.14 1.04 -11.11
N ALA A 46 2.23 0.04 -10.23
CA ALA A 46 1.11 -0.78 -9.80
C ALA A 46 1.06 -0.85 -8.28
N LEU A 47 -0.04 -0.39 -7.70
CA LEU A 47 -0.37 -0.56 -6.29
C LEU A 47 -1.11 -1.89 -6.13
N GLU A 48 -0.41 -2.92 -5.64
CA GLU A 48 -0.96 -4.27 -5.50
C GLU A 48 -1.79 -4.39 -4.22
N GLN A 49 -1.29 -3.84 -3.11
CA GLN A 49 -2.03 -3.78 -1.85
C GLN A 49 -2.50 -2.35 -1.58
N ARG A 50 -3.82 -2.14 -1.73
CA ARG A 50 -4.46 -0.85 -1.42
C ARG A 50 -4.60 -0.59 0.08
N LYS A 51 -4.62 -1.65 0.88
CA LYS A 51 -4.77 -1.60 2.34
C LYS A 51 -3.80 -2.58 2.99
N LEU A 52 -3.31 -2.24 4.17
CA LEU A 52 -2.50 -3.11 5.02
C LEU A 52 -3.16 -3.25 6.40
N ARG A 53 -3.06 -4.45 6.96
CA ARG A 53 -3.51 -4.78 8.31
C ARG A 53 -2.41 -4.40 9.29
N VAL A 54 -2.72 -3.43 10.14
CA VAL A 54 -1.82 -2.94 11.19
C VAL A 54 -2.42 -3.22 12.56
N LYS A 55 -1.55 -3.37 13.55
CA LYS A 55 -1.90 -3.45 14.95
C LYS A 55 -1.20 -2.33 15.70
N GLY A 56 -1.95 -1.59 16.50
CA GLY A 56 -1.44 -0.45 17.26
C GLY A 56 -2.47 0.11 18.21
N LEU A 57 -2.03 1.05 19.06
CA LEU A 57 -2.94 1.83 19.90
C LEU A 57 -3.68 2.87 19.07
N ILE A 58 -4.88 3.26 19.52
CA ILE A 58 -5.70 4.24 18.80
C ILE A 58 -4.99 5.60 18.62
N LYS A 59 -4.15 5.98 19.58
CA LYS A 59 -3.39 7.24 19.57
C LYS A 59 -2.29 7.27 18.49
N ASP A 60 -1.78 6.10 18.10
CA ASP A 60 -0.68 5.96 17.16
C ASP A 60 -1.14 5.56 15.75
N LEU A 61 -2.44 5.25 15.56
CA LEU A 61 -2.98 4.84 14.27
C LEU A 61 -3.16 6.05 13.33
N PRO A 62 -2.41 6.12 12.22
CA PRO A 62 -2.59 7.17 11.22
C PRO A 62 -3.79 6.89 10.32
N ASP A 63 -4.31 7.92 9.64
CA ASP A 63 -5.38 7.75 8.65
C ASP A 63 -4.90 6.97 7.41
N GLN A 64 -3.62 7.09 7.06
CA GLN A 64 -3.03 6.52 5.85
C GLN A 64 -1.57 6.10 6.09
N LEU A 65 -1.17 5.00 5.46
CA LEU A 65 0.21 4.52 5.47
C LEU A 65 0.97 5.11 4.28
N ILE A 66 1.92 5.99 4.55
CA ILE A 66 2.74 6.62 3.52
C ILE A 66 3.87 5.67 3.13
N VAL A 67 4.05 5.43 1.83
CA VAL A 67 5.11 4.62 1.26
C VAL A 67 5.88 5.46 0.25
N ASN A 68 7.17 5.69 0.50
CA ASN A 68 8.02 6.44 -0.41
C ASN A 68 8.44 5.54 -1.59
N ILE A 69 8.12 5.98 -2.81
CA ILE A 69 8.42 5.23 -4.05
C ILE A 69 9.53 5.86 -4.88
N SER A 70 10.19 6.93 -4.41
CA SER A 70 11.11 7.72 -5.23
C SER A 70 12.27 6.89 -5.79
N LYS A 71 12.83 5.98 -4.97
CA LYS A 71 13.94 5.10 -5.32
C LYS A 71 13.52 3.80 -6.03
N LEU A 72 12.24 3.66 -6.39
CA LEU A 72 11.73 2.42 -6.98
C LEU A 72 12.11 2.34 -8.46
N ALA A 73 13.09 1.49 -8.76
CA ALA A 73 13.59 1.26 -10.11
C ALA A 73 12.66 0.35 -10.94
N LEU A 74 12.92 0.28 -12.25
CA LEU A 74 12.18 -0.54 -13.20
C LEU A 74 12.24 -2.03 -12.80
N GLY A 75 11.10 -2.71 -12.72
CA GLY A 75 11.02 -4.13 -12.37
C GLY A 75 11.25 -4.45 -10.89
N LYS A 76 11.44 -3.44 -10.03
CA LYS A 76 11.58 -3.62 -8.59
C LYS A 76 10.23 -3.50 -7.88
N THR A 77 10.20 -4.05 -6.67
CA THR A 77 9.01 -4.13 -5.80
C THR A 77 9.36 -3.68 -4.40
N ILE A 78 8.42 -3.05 -3.70
CA ILE A 78 8.49 -2.76 -2.26
C ILE A 78 7.68 -3.84 -1.55
N GLN A 79 8.32 -4.55 -0.61
CA GLN A 79 7.65 -5.56 0.21
C GLN A 79 7.22 -4.98 1.55
N VAL A 80 6.25 -5.63 2.20
CA VAL A 80 5.79 -5.24 3.55
C VAL A 80 6.95 -5.23 4.56
N GLY A 81 7.90 -6.16 4.44
CA GLY A 81 9.07 -6.23 5.32
C GLY A 81 10.03 -5.04 5.21
N ASP A 82 9.97 -4.29 4.12
CA ASP A 82 10.79 -3.08 3.90
C ASP A 82 10.17 -1.83 4.54
N LEU A 83 8.92 -1.92 5.01
CA LEU A 83 8.18 -0.82 5.61
C LEU A 83 8.32 -0.85 7.13
N GLN A 84 8.62 0.31 7.71
CA GLN A 84 8.74 0.50 9.14
C GLN A 84 7.98 1.75 9.55
N TYR A 85 7.08 1.59 10.52
CA TYR A 85 6.29 2.67 11.09
C TYR A 85 6.50 2.67 12.61
N PRO A 86 6.65 3.85 13.24
CA PRO A 86 6.77 3.92 14.69
C PRO A 86 5.47 3.44 15.35
N ASN A 87 5.60 2.68 16.44
CA ASN A 87 4.47 2.22 17.27
C ASN A 87 3.39 1.37 16.55
N LEU A 88 3.69 0.85 15.35
CA LEU A 88 2.76 0.02 14.57
C LEU A 88 3.39 -1.31 14.19
N GLU A 89 2.62 -2.38 14.33
CA GLU A 89 2.98 -3.73 13.90
C GLU A 89 2.22 -4.09 12.61
N LEU A 90 2.95 -4.44 11.54
CA LEU A 90 2.37 -4.90 10.29
C LEU A 90 2.07 -6.40 10.38
N LEU A 91 0.80 -6.78 10.23
CA LEU A 91 0.36 -8.19 10.36
C LEU A 91 0.36 -8.94 9.03
N ASN A 92 0.54 -8.25 7.90
CA ASN A 92 0.67 -8.89 6.59
C ASN A 92 1.99 -9.68 6.49
N ALA A 93 2.00 -10.69 5.61
CA ALA A 93 3.21 -11.46 5.34
C ALA A 93 4.34 -10.52 4.84
N LYS A 94 5.55 -10.66 5.41
CA LYS A 94 6.70 -9.80 5.11
C LYS A 94 7.07 -9.76 3.63
N HIS A 95 6.85 -10.86 2.92
CA HIS A 95 7.16 -11.01 1.49
C HIS A 95 6.07 -10.48 0.56
N SER A 96 4.94 -10.03 1.12
CA SER A 96 3.83 -9.48 0.34
C SER A 96 4.27 -8.19 -0.34
N VAL A 97 3.91 -8.02 -1.61
CA VAL A 97 4.28 -6.86 -2.42
C VAL A 97 3.24 -5.76 -2.24
N VAL A 98 3.69 -4.58 -1.82
CA VAL A 98 2.82 -3.41 -1.65
C VAL A 98 2.69 -2.63 -2.95
N SER A 99 3.84 -2.32 -3.57
CA SER A 99 3.92 -1.54 -4.81
C SER A 99 5.01 -2.08 -5.72
N SER A 100 4.80 -2.02 -7.03
CA SER A 100 5.75 -2.48 -8.04
C SER A 100 5.79 -1.56 -9.25
N VAL A 101 6.94 -1.47 -9.93
CA VAL A 101 7.02 -0.85 -11.25
C VAL A 101 7.13 -1.95 -12.30
N LYS A 102 6.04 -2.17 -13.03
CA LYS A 102 5.96 -3.17 -14.10
C LYS A 102 6.64 -2.66 -15.37
N LEU A 103 7.43 -3.50 -16.02
CA LEU A 103 8.00 -3.21 -17.33
C LEU A 103 6.89 -3.10 -18.38
N THR A 104 6.92 -2.01 -19.15
CA THR A 104 6.09 -1.87 -20.33
C THR A 104 6.83 -2.41 -21.56
N ARG A 105 6.09 -2.77 -22.61
CA ARG A 105 6.68 -3.24 -23.88
C ARG A 105 7.63 -2.20 -24.48
N ALA A 106 7.25 -0.92 -24.39
CA ALA A 106 8.07 0.20 -24.87
C ALA A 106 9.37 0.35 -24.08
N ALA A 107 9.32 0.30 -22.75
CA ALA A 107 10.52 0.38 -21.90
C ALA A 107 11.50 -0.78 -22.15
N ARG A 108 10.98 -2.00 -22.36
CA ARG A 108 11.81 -3.17 -22.69
C ARG A 108 12.55 -3.01 -24.03
N ALA A 109 11.89 -2.43 -25.04
CA ALA A 109 12.50 -2.18 -26.34
C ALA A 109 13.54 -1.05 -26.32
N ALA A 110 13.43 -0.11 -25.38
CA ALA A 110 14.41 0.95 -25.17
C ALA A 110 15.69 0.42 -24.50
N GLN A 111 15.57 -0.44 -23.48
CA GLN A 111 16.73 -1.09 -22.84
C GLN A 111 17.54 -1.94 -23.82
N GLN A 112 16.88 -2.68 -24.72
CA GLN A 112 17.56 -3.50 -25.73
C GLN A 112 18.32 -2.71 -26.82
N LYS A 113 18.18 -1.39 -26.88
CA LYS A 113 18.92 -0.54 -27.83
C LYS A 113 20.16 0.12 -27.22
N GLU A 114 20.30 0.07 -25.90
CA GLU A 114 21.45 0.62 -25.18
C GLU A 114 22.53 -0.43 -24.85
N ASP A 115 22.21 -1.73 -25.00
CA ASP A 115 23.15 -2.87 -25.02
C ASP A 115 23.57 -3.22 -26.45
#